data_AF-A0A834KI17-F1
#
_entry.id   AF-A0A834KI17-F1
#
_cell.length_a   1.000
_cell.length_b   1.000
_cell.length_c   1.000
_cell.angle_alpha   90.00
_cell.angle_beta   90.00
_cell.angle_gamma   90.00
#
_symmetry.space_group_name_H-M   'P 1'
#
loop_
_entity.id
_entity.type
_entity.pdbx_description
1 polymer ?
#
loop_
_entity_poly.entity_id
_entity_poly.type
_entity_poly.pdbx_seq_one_letter_code
_entity_poly.pdbx_strand_id
1 'polypeptide(L)'
;MYGRVDEYLLDDLPVVVLEHKVDMCRLLLQVLDVIEPGYSRIRGMTLYELHAPLLFLAKDQWSAGTIDQAGLKSKMIEASIILKEAATILTLEPTDTPEGQIGIVAKQSLEQLEQSIQEL
;
A
#
# COMPACT_ATOMS: atom_id res chain seq x y z
N MET A 1 -3.70 5.08 -11.33
CA MET A 1 -3.04 3.84 -10.87
C MET A 1 -3.94 2.66 -11.19
N TYR A 2 -3.38 1.50 -11.58
CA TYR A 2 -4.15 0.28 -11.89
C TYR A 2 -5.04 -0.13 -10.71
N GLY A 3 -6.15 -0.84 -10.94
CA GLY A 3 -6.97 -1.37 -9.84
C GLY A 3 -7.99 -0.38 -9.27
N ARG A 4 -8.36 0.66 -10.03
CA ARG A 4 -9.29 1.73 -9.60
C ARG A 4 -10.46 1.99 -10.56
N VAL A 5 -10.61 1.16 -11.58
CA VAL A 5 -11.68 1.26 -12.58
C VAL A 5 -12.58 0.05 -12.38
N ASP A 6 -13.90 0.24 -12.50
CA ASP A 6 -14.86 -0.85 -12.47
C ASP A 6 -14.46 -1.94 -13.47
N GLU A 7 -14.66 -3.21 -13.11
CA GLU A 7 -14.21 -4.40 -13.87
C GLU A 7 -12.68 -4.61 -13.93
N TYR A 8 -11.89 -3.69 -13.38
CA TYR A 8 -10.44 -3.78 -13.24
C TYR A 8 -10.03 -3.34 -11.83
N LEU A 9 -10.65 -3.97 -10.82
CA LEU A 9 -10.32 -3.77 -9.41
C LEU A 9 -9.02 -4.48 -9.06
N LEU A 10 -8.42 -4.12 -7.94
CA LEU A 10 -7.09 -4.57 -7.56
C LEU A 10 -6.99 -6.10 -7.40
N ASP A 11 -8.05 -6.73 -6.90
CA ASP A 11 -8.21 -8.18 -6.72
C ASP A 11 -8.45 -8.93 -8.04
N ASP A 12 -8.89 -8.24 -9.09
CA ASP A 12 -9.07 -8.80 -10.43
C ASP A 12 -7.82 -8.70 -11.31
N LEU A 13 -6.76 -8.01 -10.86
CA LEU A 13 -5.58 -7.78 -11.67
C LEU A 13 -4.67 -9.01 -11.76
N PRO A 14 -4.16 -9.36 -12.95
CA PRO A 14 -3.11 -10.36 -13.09
C PRO A 14 -1.85 -9.97 -12.31
N VAL A 15 -1.11 -10.97 -11.79
CA VAL A 15 0.13 -10.79 -11.02
C VAL A 15 1.11 -9.84 -11.70
N VAL A 16 1.33 -10.01 -13.02
CA VAL A 16 2.22 -9.13 -13.80
C VAL A 16 1.80 -7.66 -13.78
N VAL A 17 0.50 -7.37 -13.71
CA VAL A 17 -0.02 -5.99 -13.62
C VAL A 17 0.15 -5.44 -12.21
N LEU A 18 0.00 -6.28 -11.19
CA LEU A 18 0.27 -5.90 -9.78
C LEU A 18 1.76 -5.59 -9.58
N GLU A 19 2.66 -6.41 -10.10
CA GLU A 19 4.11 -6.17 -10.07
C GLU A 19 4.44 -4.85 -10.77
N HIS A 20 3.88 -4.63 -11.95
CA HIS A 20 4.08 -3.37 -12.67
C HIS A 20 3.51 -2.16 -11.89
N LYS A 21 2.39 -2.32 -11.16
CA LYS A 21 1.88 -1.28 -10.24
C LYS A 21 2.89 -0.94 -9.15
N VAL A 22 3.51 -1.96 -8.53
CA VAL A 22 4.55 -1.78 -7.51
C VAL A 22 5.75 -1.02 -8.06
N ASP A 23 6.23 -1.39 -9.25
CA ASP A 23 7.37 -0.73 -9.89
C ASP A 23 7.08 0.74 -10.20
N MET A 24 5.88 1.04 -10.71
CA MET A 24 5.46 2.42 -10.97
C MET A 24 5.36 3.26 -9.70
N CYS A 25 4.80 2.71 -8.61
CA CYS A 25 4.79 3.38 -7.31
C CYS A 25 6.21 3.69 -6.82
N ARG A 26 7.12 2.70 -6.87
CA ARG A 26 8.50 2.86 -6.40
C ARG A 26 9.27 3.87 -7.24
N LEU A 27 9.10 3.86 -8.56
CA LEU A 27 9.70 4.84 -9.46
C LEU A 27 9.20 6.26 -9.15
N LEU A 28 7.88 6.42 -8.95
CA LEU A 28 7.32 7.71 -8.58
C LEU A 28 7.86 8.21 -7.24
N LEU A 29 7.97 7.35 -6.23
CA LEU A 29 8.56 7.72 -4.94
C LEU A 29 10.01 8.20 -5.07
N GLN A 30 10.83 7.52 -5.89
CA GLN A 30 12.21 7.94 -6.16
C GLN A 30 12.27 9.33 -6.82
N VAL A 31 11.33 9.64 -7.72
CA VAL A 31 11.24 10.98 -8.31
C VAL A 31 10.84 12.00 -7.25
N LEU A 32 9.85 11.69 -6.41
CA LEU A 32 9.38 12.56 -5.32
C LEU A 32 10.45 12.82 -4.26
N ASP A 33 11.38 11.89 -4.04
CA ASP A 33 12.54 12.12 -3.16
C ASP A 33 13.41 13.29 -3.61
N VAL A 34 13.39 13.64 -4.91
CA VAL A 34 14.16 14.74 -5.48
C VAL A 34 13.32 16.00 -5.66
N ILE A 35 12.12 15.88 -6.23
CA ILE A 35 11.35 17.05 -6.68
C ILE A 35 10.45 17.64 -5.59
N GLU A 36 9.93 16.80 -4.69
CA GLU A 36 8.99 17.20 -3.64
C GLU A 36 9.25 16.35 -2.37
N PRO A 37 10.42 16.54 -1.74
CA PRO A 37 10.81 15.75 -0.58
C PRO A 37 9.95 16.07 0.65
N GLY A 38 9.92 15.14 1.60
CA GLY A 38 9.12 15.27 2.83
C GLY A 38 7.67 14.83 2.65
N TYR A 39 6.80 15.35 3.51
CA TYR A 39 5.39 14.94 3.58
C TYR A 39 4.54 15.72 2.58
N SER A 40 4.53 15.25 1.34
CA SER A 40 3.63 15.74 0.29
C SER A 40 2.41 14.84 0.10
N ARG A 41 1.29 15.44 -0.32
CA ARG A 41 0.04 14.70 -0.64
C ARG A 41 0.30 13.55 -1.61
N ILE A 42 1.04 13.82 -2.68
CA ILE A 42 1.33 12.83 -3.72
C ILE A 42 2.19 11.68 -3.19
N ARG A 43 3.13 11.93 -2.26
CA ARG A 43 3.86 10.86 -1.57
C ARG A 43 2.92 10.00 -0.74
N GLY A 44 2.08 10.61 0.09
CA GLY A 44 1.11 9.88 0.92
C GLY A 44 0.18 9.00 0.08
N MET A 45 -0.35 9.55 -1.01
CA MET A 45 -1.20 8.82 -1.95
C MET A 45 -0.46 7.70 -2.67
N THR A 46 0.81 7.90 -3.04
CA THR A 46 1.62 6.87 -3.73
C THR A 46 1.97 5.72 -2.79
N LEU A 47 2.31 6.01 -1.53
CA LEU A 47 2.54 5.00 -0.50
C LEU A 47 1.27 4.21 -0.20
N TYR A 48 0.12 4.89 -0.09
CA TYR A 48 -1.17 4.22 0.05
C TYR A 48 -1.46 3.32 -1.17
N GLU A 49 -1.13 3.74 -2.38
CA GLU A 49 -1.29 2.88 -3.56
C GLU A 49 -0.30 1.71 -3.64
N LEU A 50 0.86 1.84 -3.01
CA LEU A 50 1.92 0.83 -2.99
C LEU A 50 1.65 -0.30 -1.99
N HIS A 51 1.14 0.01 -0.79
CA HIS A 51 0.96 -1.01 0.25
C HIS A 51 -0.01 -2.13 -0.20
N ALA A 52 -1.06 -1.78 -0.94
CA ALA A 52 -2.11 -2.69 -1.32
C ALA A 52 -1.62 -3.82 -2.26
N PRO A 53 -1.00 -3.54 -3.42
CA PRO A 53 -0.48 -4.61 -4.28
C PRO A 53 0.60 -5.47 -3.61
N LEU A 54 1.39 -4.92 -2.67
CA LEU A 54 2.34 -5.73 -1.90
C LEU A 54 1.65 -6.79 -1.04
N LEU A 55 0.52 -6.46 -0.40
CA LEU A 55 -0.29 -7.43 0.35
C LEU A 55 -0.92 -8.48 -0.55
N PHE A 56 -1.43 -8.09 -1.73
CA PHE A 56 -1.99 -9.04 -2.70
C PHE A 56 -0.93 -10.03 -3.19
N LEU A 57 0.24 -9.53 -3.59
CA LEU A 57 1.36 -10.38 -4.03
C LEU A 57 1.84 -11.30 -2.90
N ALA A 58 1.90 -10.83 -1.66
CA ALA A 58 2.27 -11.66 -0.52
C ALA A 58 1.27 -12.80 -0.27
N LYS A 59 -0.03 -12.50 -0.34
CA LYS A 59 -1.10 -13.51 -0.20
C LYS A 59 -1.06 -14.53 -1.34
N ASP A 60 -0.88 -14.06 -2.57
CA ASP A 60 -0.75 -14.93 -3.75
C ASP A 60 0.44 -15.88 -3.60
N GLN A 61 1.63 -15.35 -3.28
CA GLN A 61 2.84 -16.13 -3.05
C GLN A 61 2.70 -17.17 -1.92
N TRP A 62 1.99 -16.83 -0.84
CA TRP A 62 1.73 -17.75 0.26
C TRP A 62 0.74 -18.84 -0.16
N SER A 63 -0.33 -18.49 -0.87
CA SER A 63 -1.31 -19.45 -1.38
C SER A 63 -0.71 -20.42 -2.42
N ALA A 64 0.25 -19.95 -3.21
CA ALA A 64 1.03 -20.76 -4.14
C ALA A 64 2.13 -21.60 -3.47
N GLY A 65 2.32 -21.49 -2.14
CA GLY A 65 3.38 -22.18 -1.40
C GLY A 65 4.80 -21.72 -1.76
N THR A 66 4.96 -20.55 -2.38
CA THR A 66 6.26 -19.98 -2.77
C THR A 66 6.96 -19.31 -1.59
N ILE A 67 6.19 -18.84 -0.59
CA ILE A 67 6.70 -18.35 0.69
C ILE A 67 6.02 -19.11 1.83
N ASP A 68 6.73 -19.23 2.94
CA ASP A 68 6.20 -19.77 4.18
C ASP A 68 5.49 -18.68 5.02
N GLN A 69 4.96 -19.07 6.17
CA GLN A 69 4.28 -18.15 7.09
C GLN A 69 5.20 -17.02 7.57
N ALA A 70 6.48 -17.30 7.78
CA ALA A 70 7.46 -16.28 8.15
C ALA A 70 7.69 -15.28 7.01
N GLY A 71 7.76 -15.75 5.76
CA GLY A 71 7.85 -14.92 4.57
C GLY A 71 6.61 -14.04 4.36
N LEU A 72 5.41 -14.59 4.57
CA LEU A 72 4.16 -13.82 4.53
C LEU A 72 4.17 -12.72 5.59
N LYS A 73 4.50 -13.07 6.84
CA LYS A 73 4.58 -12.11 7.95
C LYS A 73 5.58 -10.99 7.66
N SER A 74 6.75 -11.33 7.11
CA SER A 74 7.78 -10.34 6.73
C SER A 74 7.25 -9.35 5.69
N LYS A 75 6.54 -9.82 4.65
CA LYS A 75 5.96 -8.95 3.62
C LYS A 75 4.81 -8.10 4.14
N MET A 76 3.99 -8.65 5.05
CA MET A 76 2.93 -7.88 5.71
C MET A 76 3.51 -6.75 6.57
N ILE A 77 4.62 -6.99 7.25
CA ILE A 77 5.35 -5.95 8.00
C ILE A 77 5.91 -4.87 7.05
N GLU A 78 6.47 -5.23 5.89
CA GLU A 78 6.90 -4.25 4.88
C GLU A 78 5.72 -3.36 4.45
N ALA A 79 4.58 -3.96 4.11
CA ALA A 79 3.39 -3.21 3.72
C ALA A 79 2.83 -2.35 4.86
N SER A 80 2.91 -2.78 6.12
CA SER A 80 2.43 -2.00 7.27
C SER A 80 3.29 -0.76 7.51
N ILE A 81 4.61 -0.86 7.34
CA ILE A 81 5.52 0.30 7.43
C ILE A 81 5.15 1.34 6.37
N ILE A 82 4.93 0.91 5.12
CA ILE A 82 4.53 1.79 4.01
C ILE A 82 3.17 2.44 4.30
N LEU A 83 2.18 1.65 4.73
CA LEU A 83 0.85 2.15 5.06
C LEU A 83 0.87 3.13 6.24
N LYS A 84 1.75 2.90 7.23
CA LYS A 84 1.93 3.79 8.36
C LYS A 84 2.47 5.16 7.94
N GLU A 85 3.44 5.20 7.03
CA GLU A 85 3.92 6.46 6.47
C GLU A 85 2.81 7.16 5.66
N ALA A 86 2.07 6.41 4.84
CA ALA A 86 0.93 6.94 4.09
C ALA A 86 -0.13 7.58 5.02
N ALA A 87 -0.55 6.87 6.07
CA ALA A 87 -1.50 7.36 7.05
C ALA A 87 -0.96 8.60 7.78
N THR A 88 0.32 8.60 8.16
CA THR A 88 0.96 9.76 8.80
C THR A 88 0.89 11.00 7.93
N ILE A 89 1.17 10.87 6.63
CA ILE A 89 1.13 12.00 5.69
C ILE A 89 -0.31 12.46 5.45
N LEU A 90 -1.21 11.53 5.12
CA LEU A 90 -2.57 11.87 4.67
C LEU A 90 -3.47 12.38 5.80
N THR A 91 -3.19 12.01 7.05
CA THR A 91 -3.92 12.54 8.22
C THR A 91 -3.58 14.00 8.55
N LEU A 92 -2.58 14.58 7.89
CA LEU A 92 -2.29 16.02 7.96
C LEU A 92 -3.26 16.84 7.11
N GLU A 93 -3.97 16.20 6.16
CA GLU A 93 -4.94 16.85 5.30
C GLU A 93 -6.27 17.09 6.03
N PRO A 94 -7.01 18.17 5.69
CA PRO A 94 -8.34 18.40 6.24
C PRO A 94 -9.27 17.22 5.96
N THR A 95 -10.06 16.83 6.95
CA THR A 95 -10.89 15.62 6.87
C THR A 95 -12.00 15.72 5.83
N ASP A 96 -12.37 16.91 5.38
CA ASP A 96 -13.35 17.13 4.31
C ASP A 96 -12.76 16.95 2.89
N THR A 97 -11.44 16.71 2.78
CA THR A 97 -10.77 16.42 1.51
C THR A 97 -10.75 14.91 1.22
N PRO A 98 -10.68 14.50 -0.06
CA PRO A 98 -10.50 13.10 -0.43
C PRO A 98 -9.25 12.47 0.23
N GLU A 99 -8.14 13.20 0.27
CA GLU A 99 -6.88 12.75 0.88
C GLU A 99 -7.02 12.54 2.39
N GLY A 100 -7.65 13.48 3.09
CA GLY A 100 -7.91 13.37 4.53
C GLY A 100 -8.81 12.17 4.87
N GLN A 101 -9.84 11.91 4.04
CA GLN A 101 -10.68 10.72 4.17
C GLN A 101 -9.88 9.43 3.97
N ILE A 102 -9.01 9.39 2.96
CA ILE A 102 -8.11 8.24 2.74
C ILE A 102 -7.14 8.08 3.92
N GLY A 103 -6.66 9.17 4.52
CA GLY A 103 -5.82 9.12 5.72
C GLY A 103 -6.52 8.45 6.91
N ILE A 104 -7.82 8.72 7.11
CA ILE A 104 -8.63 8.05 8.14
C ILE A 104 -8.73 6.55 7.85
N VAL A 105 -9.07 6.18 6.60
CA VAL A 105 -9.16 4.77 6.18
C VAL A 105 -7.82 4.07 6.32
N ALA A 106 -6.72 4.70 5.91
CA ALA A 106 -5.37 4.17 6.00
C ALA A 106 -4.98 3.86 7.46
N LYS A 107 -5.36 4.71 8.40
CA LYS A 107 -5.13 4.47 9.83
C LYS A 107 -5.90 3.25 10.34
N GLN A 108 -7.17 3.12 9.96
CA GLN A 108 -7.99 1.96 10.33
C GLN A 108 -7.46 0.66 9.70
N SER A 109 -7.07 0.71 8.42
CA SER A 109 -6.46 -0.43 7.73
C SER A 109 -5.12 -0.82 8.33
N LEU A 110 -4.34 0.13 8.83
CA LEU A 110 -3.09 -0.15 9.53
C LEU A 110 -3.35 -0.93 10.82
N GLU A 111 -4.31 -0.50 11.64
CA GLU A 111 -4.68 -1.19 12.88
C GLU A 111 -5.10 -2.64 12.61
N GLN A 112 -5.92 -2.87 11.57
CA GLN A 112 -6.32 -4.20 11.13
C GLN A 112 -5.15 -5.06 10.63
N LEU A 113 -4.23 -4.45 9.88
CA LEU A 113 -3.06 -5.14 9.36
C LEU A 113 -2.09 -5.52 10.50
N GLU A 114 -1.83 -4.62 11.44
CA GLU A 114 -1.00 -4.90 12.62
C GLU A 114 -1.59 -6.01 13.49
N GLN A 115 -2.91 -6.03 13.69
CA GLN A 115 -3.59 -7.14 14.36
C GLN A 115 -3.41 -8.45 13.60
N SER A 116 -3.63 -8.44 12.28
CA SER A 116 -3.46 -9.62 11.43
C SER A 116 -2.02 -10.18 11.47
N ILE A 117 -1.02 -9.30 11.58
CA ILE A 117 0.40 -9.68 11.73
C ILE A 117 0.67 -10.35 13.09
N GLN A 118 -0.01 -9.92 14.15
CA GLN A 118 0.15 -10.51 15.49
C GLN A 118 -0.50 -11.89 15.60
N GLU A 119 -1.61 -12.10 14.90
CA GLU A 119 -2.36 -13.35 14.86
C GLU A 119 -1.76 -14.39 13.89
N LEU A 120 -0.88 -13.95 12.99
CA LEU A 120 -0.07 -14.79 12.09
C LEU A 120 1.11 -15.44 12.83
#